data_AF-E5Y7W4-F1
#
_entry.id   AF-E5Y7W4-F1
#
_cell.length_a   1.000
_cell.length_b   1.000
_cell.length_c   1.000
_cell.angle_alpha   90.00
_cell.angle_beta   90.00
_cell.angle_gamma   90.00
#
_symmetry.space_group_name_H-M   'P 1'
#
loop_
_entity.id
_entity.type
_entity.pdbx_description
1 polymer ?
#
loop_
_entity_poly.entity_id
_entity_poly.type
_entity_poly.pdbx_seq_one_letter_code
_entity_poly.pdbx_strand_id
1 'polypeptide(L)'
;MHDFQSAESWLRKALRNAPKPLPSGVFPKLLDEAEQAGFSHSTLNDVVDEWLNFGYCRVTDHVSNDIALTPEGDEYFGHRTIDE
;
A
#
# COMPACT_ATOMS: atom_id res chain seq x y z
N MET A 1 -8.31 -14.16 8.92
CA MET A 1 -7.80 -13.12 9.86
C MET A 1 -6.28 -13.01 9.83
N HIS A 2 -5.52 -14.11 9.91
CA HIS A 2 -4.05 -14.05 9.78
C HIS A 2 -3.55 -13.54 8.43
N ASP A 3 -4.20 -13.92 7.33
CA ASP A 3 -3.76 -13.53 5.98
C ASP A 3 -3.93 -12.04 5.72
N PHE A 4 -5.01 -11.42 6.21
CA PHE A 4 -5.25 -9.98 6.10
C PHE A 4 -4.18 -9.17 6.83
N GLN A 5 -3.92 -9.48 8.10
CA GLN A 5 -2.91 -8.76 8.90
C GLN A 5 -1.49 -8.93 8.32
N SER A 6 -1.20 -10.10 7.76
CA SER A 6 0.08 -10.37 7.11
C SER A 6 0.23 -9.58 5.81
N ALA A 7 -0.82 -9.51 4.99
CA ALA A 7 -0.85 -8.74 3.75
C ALA A 7 -0.76 -7.23 4.03
N GLU A 8 -1.52 -6.72 5.01
CA GLU A 8 -1.50 -5.33 5.45
C GLU A 8 -0.10 -4.92 5.94
N SER A 9 0.51 -5.73 6.81
CA SER A 9 1.87 -5.49 7.29
C SER A 9 2.91 -5.50 6.16
N TRP A 10 2.77 -6.42 5.20
CA TRP A 10 3.66 -6.50 4.05
C TRP A 10 3.56 -5.27 3.17
N LEU A 11 2.35 -4.89 2.74
CA LEU A 11 2.11 -3.73 1.90
C LEU A 11 2.52 -2.43 2.60
N ARG A 12 2.20 -2.30 3.90
CA ARG A 12 2.61 -1.16 4.72
C ARG A 12 4.13 -1.02 4.76
N LYS A 13 4.86 -2.12 4.93
CA LYS A 13 6.32 -2.12 4.90
C LYS A 13 6.86 -1.74 3.52
N ALA A 14 6.26 -2.25 2.45
CA ALA A 14 6.63 -1.92 1.07
C ALA A 14 6.43 -0.42 0.79
N LEU A 15 5.26 0.13 1.15
CA LEU A 15 4.94 1.56 1.04
C LEU A 15 5.84 2.45 1.90
N ARG A 16 6.20 2.04 3.11
CA ARG A 16 7.15 2.76 3.96
C ARG A 16 8.51 2.94 3.27
N ASN A 17 8.94 1.92 2.54
CA ASN A 17 10.23 1.87 1.83
C ASN A 17 10.18 2.51 0.43
N ALA A 18 9.00 2.72 -0.13
CA ALA A 18 8.82 3.40 -1.40
C ALA A 18 9.20 4.89 -1.28
N PRO A 19 9.67 5.51 -2.38
CA PRO A 19 9.94 6.95 -2.41
C PRO A 19 8.66 7.76 -2.11
N LYS A 20 8.83 8.90 -1.43
CA LYS A 20 7.75 9.84 -1.11
C LYS A 20 7.96 11.18 -1.81
N PRO A 21 6.93 11.81 -2.41
CA PRO A 21 5.57 11.28 -2.57
C PRO A 21 5.56 10.01 -3.43
N LEU A 22 4.58 9.12 -3.20
CA LEU A 22 4.48 7.85 -3.91
C LEU A 22 4.36 8.10 -5.43
N PRO A 23 5.34 7.68 -6.26
CA PRO A 23 5.28 7.91 -7.69
C PRO A 23 4.18 7.07 -8.33
N SER A 24 3.55 7.62 -9.38
CA SER A 24 2.52 6.90 -10.12
C SER A 24 3.06 5.60 -10.71
N GLY A 25 2.24 4.56 -10.67
CA GLY A 25 2.55 3.22 -11.14
C GLY A 25 3.49 2.44 -10.23
N VAL A 26 3.85 2.97 -9.05
CA VAL A 26 4.59 2.20 -8.04
C VAL A 26 3.65 1.30 -7.27
N PHE A 27 2.47 1.79 -6.87
CA PHE A 27 1.55 0.98 -6.07
C PHE A 27 1.06 -0.30 -6.78
N PRO A 28 0.67 -0.27 -8.06
CA PRO A 28 0.28 -1.48 -8.78
C PRO A 28 1.39 -2.53 -8.82
N LYS A 29 2.66 -2.10 -8.95
CA LYS A 29 3.81 -3.02 -8.88
C LYS A 29 3.96 -3.65 -7.50
N LEU A 30 3.70 -2.90 -6.43
CA LEU A 30 3.71 -3.45 -5.07
C LEU A 30 2.59 -4.49 -4.85
N LEU A 31 1.42 -4.30 -5.47
CA LEU A 31 0.36 -5.30 -5.47
C LEU A 31 0.80 -6.57 -6.21
N ASP A 32 1.39 -6.43 -7.41
CA ASP A 32 1.92 -7.57 -8.18
C ASP A 32 3.01 -8.33 -7.40
N GLU A 33 3.90 -7.62 -6.70
CA GLU A 33 4.93 -8.21 -5.85
C GLU A 33 4.33 -8.95 -4.63
N ALA A 34 3.28 -8.40 -4.03
CA ALA A 34 2.56 -9.04 -2.93
C ALA A 34 1.87 -10.35 -3.38
N GLU A 35 1.27 -10.36 -4.57
CA GLU A 35 0.70 -11.58 -5.15
C GLU A 35 1.77 -12.64 -5.40
N GLN A 36 2.92 -12.25 -5.94
CA GLN A 36 4.07 -13.15 -6.11
C GLN A 36 4.63 -13.66 -4.78
N ALA A 37 4.49 -12.88 -3.69
CA ALA A 37 4.82 -13.31 -2.34
C ALA A 37 3.80 -14.29 -1.73
N GLY A 38 2.68 -14.56 -2.43
CA GLY A 38 1.68 -15.55 -2.06
C GLY A 38 0.40 -14.98 -1.44
N PHE A 39 0.22 -13.66 -1.42
CA PHE A 39 -1.03 -13.06 -0.96
C PHE A 39 -2.11 -13.14 -2.06
N SER A 40 -3.36 -13.37 -1.66
CA SER A 40 -4.45 -13.39 -2.62
C SER A 40 -4.83 -11.98 -3.06
N HIS A 41 -5.13 -11.79 -4.34
CA HIS A 41 -5.64 -10.53 -4.88
C HIS A 41 -6.84 -9.99 -4.10
N SER A 42 -7.77 -10.86 -3.67
CA SER A 42 -8.93 -10.46 -2.86
C SER A 42 -8.51 -9.87 -1.51
N THR A 43 -7.56 -10.50 -0.82
CA THR A 43 -7.07 -9.99 0.47
C THR A 43 -6.33 -8.68 0.31
N LEU A 44 -5.54 -8.52 -0.75
CA LEU A 44 -4.86 -7.25 -1.04
C LEU A 44 -5.87 -6.13 -1.32
N ASN A 45 -6.91 -6.41 -2.12
CA ASN A 45 -7.99 -5.45 -2.33
C ASN A 45 -8.72 -5.05 -1.05
N ASP A 46 -9.04 -6.01 -0.17
CA ASP A 46 -9.70 -5.70 1.11
C ASP A 46 -8.85 -4.74 1.96
N VAL A 47 -7.51 -4.91 1.96
CA VAL A 47 -6.58 -4.00 2.65
C VAL A 47 -6.61 -2.61 2.03
N VAL A 48 -6.59 -2.51 0.69
CA VAL A 48 -6.65 -1.23 -0.01
C VAL A 48 -7.97 -0.52 0.24
N ASP A 49 -9.09 -1.23 0.18
CA ASP A 49 -10.41 -0.68 0.48
C ASP A 49 -10.47 -0.14 1.91
N GLU A 50 -9.87 -0.83 2.88
CA GLU A 50 -9.77 -0.34 4.25
C GLU A 50 -8.95 0.96 4.35
N TRP A 51 -7.82 1.06 3.64
CA TRP A 51 -7.01 2.28 3.61
C TRP A 51 -7.71 3.45 2.90
N LEU A 52 -8.49 3.18 1.86
CA LEU A 52 -9.35 4.16 1.21
C LEU A 52 -10.43 4.66 2.17
N ASN A 53 -11.06 3.76 2.92
CA ASN A 53 -12.09 4.11 3.92
C ASN A 53 -11.53 4.94 5.08
N PHE A 54 -10.30 4.67 5.52
CA PHE A 54 -9.61 5.48 6.54
C PHE A 54 -9.04 6.80 5.99
N GLY A 55 -9.04 6.98 4.67
CA GLY A 55 -8.51 8.18 4.03
C GLY A 55 -6.97 8.24 4.02
N TYR A 56 -6.28 7.10 4.12
CA TYR A 56 -4.81 7.03 4.04
C TYR A 56 -4.31 7.15 2.59
N CYS A 57 -5.15 6.81 1.63
CA CYS A 57 -4.84 6.97 0.22
C CYS A 57 -6.07 7.38 -0.57
N ARG A 58 -5.85 7.75 -1.82
CA ARG A 58 -6.89 8.02 -2.81
C ARG A 58 -6.50 7.38 -4.13
N VAL A 59 -7.47 6.83 -4.84
CA VAL A 59 -7.26 6.31 -6.20
C VAL A 59 -6.92 7.48 -7.12
N THR A 60 -5.83 7.34 -7.87
CA THR A 60 -5.42 8.29 -8.92
C THR A 60 -5.70 7.76 -10.32
N ASP A 61 -5.76 6.44 -10.46
CA ASP A 61 -6.14 5.78 -11.71
C ASP A 61 -6.93 4.49 -11.42
N HIS A 62 -8.19 4.47 -11.83
CA HIS A 62 -9.09 3.34 -11.65
C HIS A 62 -8.80 2.16 -12.59
N VAL A 63 -8.02 2.35 -13.65
CA VAL A 63 -7.65 1.28 -14.59
C VAL A 63 -6.48 0.47 -14.06
N SER A 64 -5.50 1.15 -13.47
CA SER A 64 -4.29 0.52 -12.91
C SER A 64 -4.37 0.25 -11.41
N ASN A 65 -5.44 0.67 -10.73
CA ASN A 65 -5.56 0.68 -9.26
C ASN A 65 -4.42 1.45 -8.58
N ASP A 66 -3.92 2.50 -9.23
CA ASP A 66 -2.88 3.33 -8.66
C ASP A 66 -3.45 4.28 -7.60
N ILE A 67 -2.63 4.58 -6.60
CA ILE A 67 -3.01 5.42 -5.47
C ILE A 67 -1.99 6.53 -5.24
N ALA A 68 -2.47 7.64 -4.68
CA ALA A 68 -1.64 8.62 -3.99
C ALA A 68 -1.88 8.54 -2.48
N LEU A 69 -0.81 8.68 -1.70
CA LEU A 69 -0.90 8.80 -0.25
C LEU A 69 -1.43 10.19 0.13
N THR A 70 -2.28 10.24 1.15
CA THR A 70 -2.69 11.47 1.81
C THR A 70 -1.67 11.84 2.90
N PRO A 71 -1.70 13.07 3.45
CA PRO A 71 -0.88 13.41 4.61
C PRO A 71 -1.07 12.43 5.78
N GLU A 72 -2.32 12.01 6.05
CA GLU A 72 -2.66 11.03 7.08
C GLU A 72 -2.07 9.64 6.75
N GLY A 73 -2.06 9.26 5.47
CA GLY A 73 -1.37 8.07 4.99
C GLY A 73 0.13 8.13 5.19
N ASP A 74 0.77 9.25 4.87
CA ASP A 74 2.22 9.43 5.06
C ASP A 74 2.61 9.27 6.54
N GLU A 75 1.79 9.75 7.48
CA GLU A 75 1.96 9.51 8.92
C GLU A 75 1.74 8.03 9.28
N TYR A 76 0.69 7.39 8.75
CA TYR A 76 0.36 5.99 9.04
C TYR A 76 1.42 5.01 8.51
N PHE A 77 1.75 5.10 7.22
CA PHE A 77 2.77 4.25 6.59
C PHE A 77 4.17 4.60 7.11
N GLY A 78 4.35 5.84 7.58
CA GLY A 78 5.61 6.35 8.08
C GLY A 78 6.64 6.50 6.96
N HIS A 79 7.76 7.13 7.29
CA HIS A 79 8.86 7.30 6.36
C HIS A 79 9.92 6.22 6.62
N ARG A 80 10.74 5.93 5.60
CA ARG A 80 11.98 5.19 5.82
C ARG A 80 12.84 6.02 6.77
N THR A 81 12.88 5.62 8.03
CA THR A 81 13.93 6.05 8.95
C THR A 81 15.17 5.36 8.44
N ILE A 82 16.08 6.13 7.83
CA ILE A 82 17.44 5.68 7.63
C ILE A 82 17.99 5.60 9.05
N ASP A 83 17.92 4.41 9.65
CA ASP A 83 18.75 4.13 10.82
C ASP A 83 20.19 4.21 10.29
N GLU A 84 20.96 5.18 10.77
CA GLU A 84 22.39 5.36 10.47
C GLU A 84 23.22 4.13 10.85
#